data_AF-A0A2N6G869-F1
#
_entry.id   AF-A0A2N6G869-F1
#
_cell.length_a   1.000
_cell.length_b   1.000
_cell.length_c   1.000
_cell.angle_alpha   90.00
_cell.angle_beta   90.00
_cell.angle_gamma   90.00
#
_symmetry.space_group_name_H-M   'P 1'
#
loop_
_entity.id
_entity.type
_entity.pdbx_description
1 polymer ?
#
loop_
_entity_poly.entity_id
_entity_poly.type
_entity_poly.pdbx_seq_one_letter_code
_entity_poly.pdbx_strand_id
1 'polypeptide(L)' 'MRTIIIFSLTVLLSGCFSENPSENTPLPEANNANCKPELIAAIEPKSSRENFAGACARRGTFKQSPPKSWGPSDLY' A
#
# COMPACT_ATOMS: atom_id res chain seq x y z
N MET A 1 6.43 -35.15 -12.62
CA MET A 1 6.27 -33.73 -13.03
C MET A 1 5.01 -33.14 -12.39
N ARG A 2 4.97 -32.98 -11.06
CA ARG A 2 3.75 -32.48 -10.36
C ARG A 2 4.06 -31.75 -9.06
N THR A 3 5.36 -31.50 -8.80
CA THR A 3 5.89 -30.84 -7.61
C THR A 3 6.59 -29.52 -7.95
N ILE A 4 6.93 -29.27 -9.22
CA ILE A 4 7.61 -28.04 -9.67
C ILE A 4 6.67 -26.81 -9.60
N ILE A 5 5.36 -27.03 -9.73
CA ILE A 5 4.37 -25.94 -9.75
C ILE A 5 4.26 -25.25 -8.38
N ILE A 6 4.44 -25.98 -7.27
CA ILE A 6 4.26 -25.42 -5.92
C ILE A 6 5.43 -24.48 -5.55
N PHE A 7 6.65 -24.75 -6.02
CA PHE A 7 7.83 -23.93 -5.72
C PHE A 7 7.80 -22.56 -6.42
N SER A 8 7.05 -22.44 -7.52
CA SER A 8 6.94 -21.18 -8.28
C SER A 8 6.03 -20.16 -7.61
N LEU A 9 5.10 -20.60 -6.75
CA LEU A 9 4.13 -19.73 -6.12
C LEU A 9 4.72 -18.91 -4.96
N THR A 10 5.70 -19.48 -4.24
CA THR A 10 6.32 -18.83 -3.07
C THR A 10 7.21 -17.65 -3.44
N VAL A 11 7.87 -17.69 -4.61
CA VAL A 11 8.71 -16.58 -5.10
C VAL A 11 7.89 -15.32 -5.39
N LEU A 12 6.65 -15.48 -5.87
CA LEU A 12 5.75 -14.36 -6.19
C LEU A 12 5.21 -13.64 -4.95
N LEU A 13 5.24 -14.28 -3.77
CA LEU A 13 4.75 -13.72 -2.51
C LEU A 13 5.83 -12.92 -1.76
N SER A 14 7.08 -12.97 -2.20
CA SER A 14 8.19 -12.19 -1.59
C SER A 14 7.99 -10.67 -1.69
N GLY A 15 7.17 -10.19 -2.65
CA GLY A 15 6.75 -8.80 -2.75
C GLY A 15 5.52 -8.42 -1.92
N CYS A 16 4.75 -9.40 -1.43
CA CYS A 16 3.60 -9.16 -0.55
C CYS A 16 3.99 -9.06 0.93
N PHE A 17 5.08 -9.72 1.32
CA PHE A 17 5.53 -9.82 2.71
C PHE A 17 7.00 -9.43 2.82
N SER A 18 7.29 -8.15 2.61
CA SER A 18 8.55 -7.55 3.04
C SER A 18 8.29 -6.75 4.32
N GLU A 19 8.19 -7.45 5.45
CA GLU A 19 8.38 -6.85 6.79
C GLU A 19 9.90 -6.98 7.08
N ASN A 20 10.66 -5.94 7.44
CA ASN A 20 10.42 -5.00 8.50
C ASN A 20 11.24 -3.71 8.27
N PRO A 21 10.61 -2.53 8.25
CA PRO A 21 11.35 -1.28 8.40
C PRO A 21 11.70 -1.11 9.87
N SER A 22 13.01 -1.00 10.14
CA SER A 22 13.66 -0.77 11.44
C SER A 22 12.75 -0.17 12.52
N GLU A 23 12.55 -0.94 13.59
CA GLU A 23 11.58 -0.74 14.68
C GLU A 23 11.81 0.50 15.56
N ASN A 24 12.75 1.40 15.25
CA ASN A 24 13.22 2.41 16.22
C ASN A 24 13.28 3.86 15.73
N THR A 25 12.88 4.18 14.50
CA THR A 25 12.66 5.59 14.11
C THR A 25 11.20 5.97 14.33
N PRO A 26 10.89 6.89 15.29
CA PRO A 26 9.54 7.39 15.45
C PRO A 26 9.14 8.14 14.18
N LEU A 27 8.20 7.55 13.43
CA LEU A 27 7.58 8.20 12.28
C LEU A 27 6.66 9.33 12.76
N PRO A 28 6.56 10.44 12.02
CA PRO A 28 5.62 11.50 12.34
C PRO A 28 4.17 10.98 12.30
N GLU A 29 3.26 11.70 12.95
CA GLU A 29 1.84 11.40 12.84
C GLU A 29 1.35 11.61 11.40
N ALA A 30 0.59 10.68 10.85
CA ALA A 30 -0.02 10.85 9.54
C ALA A 30 -1.19 11.85 9.61
N ASN A 31 -0.93 13.10 9.26
CA ASN A 31 -1.91 14.19 9.26
C ASN A 31 -1.73 15.12 8.05
N ASN A 32 -2.58 16.14 7.89
CA ASN A 32 -2.53 17.05 6.72
C ASN A 32 -1.20 17.81 6.61
N ALA A 33 -0.58 18.12 7.75
CA ALA A 33 0.68 18.84 7.78
C ALA A 33 1.83 17.94 7.34
N ASN A 34 1.85 16.68 7.81
CA ASN A 34 2.96 15.74 7.59
C ASN A 34 2.84 14.92 6.31
N CYS A 35 1.63 14.74 5.75
CA CYS A 35 1.41 14.01 4.50
C CYS A 35 1.67 14.82 3.23
N LYS A 36 2.55 15.81 3.30
CA LYS A 36 2.98 16.59 2.13
C LYS A 36 4.13 15.86 1.41
N PRO A 37 4.19 15.88 0.08
CA PRO A 37 5.21 15.16 -0.69
C PRO A 37 6.64 15.45 -0.24
N GLU A 38 6.94 16.72 0.06
CA GLU A 38 8.27 17.16 0.51
C GLU A 38 8.67 16.57 1.86
N LEU A 39 7.73 16.40 2.80
CA LEU A 39 8.00 15.83 4.13
C LEU A 39 8.12 14.31 4.07
N ILE A 40 7.28 13.66 3.25
CA ILE A 40 7.38 12.23 3.01
C ILE A 40 8.74 11.90 2.36
N ALA A 41 9.18 12.69 1.38
CA ALA A 41 10.46 12.49 0.69
C ALA A 41 11.68 12.58 1.62
N ALA A 42 11.58 13.36 2.70
CA ALA A 42 12.65 13.54 3.68
C ALA A 42 12.77 12.38 4.70
N ILE A 43 11.81 11.44 4.73
CA ILE A 43 11.86 10.30 5.65
C ILE A 43 12.89 9.28 5.17
N GLU A 44 13.77 8.88 6.07
CA GLU A 44 14.71 7.77 5.88
C GLU A 44 14.60 6.78 7.04
N PRO A 45 14.92 5.50 6.83
CA PRO A 45 15.27 4.88 5.54
C PRO A 45 14.08 4.82 4.55
N LYS A 46 14.35 4.54 3.27
CA LYS A 46 13.33 4.30 2.21
C LYS A 46 12.15 3.46 2.69
N SER A 47 12.41 2.42 3.47
CA SER A 47 11.39 1.52 4.00
C SER A 47 10.43 2.21 4.99
N SER A 48 10.94 3.11 5.84
CA SER A 48 10.14 3.98 6.70
C SER A 48 9.32 4.99 5.90
N ARG A 49 9.88 5.51 4.81
CA ARG A 49 9.18 6.41 3.88
C ARG A 49 8.00 5.73 3.18
N GLU A 50 8.19 4.52 2.70
CA GLU A 50 7.13 3.72 2.05
C GLU A 50 6.00 3.40 3.04
N ASN A 51 6.34 3.00 4.26
CA ASN A 51 5.38 2.79 5.33
C ASN A 51 4.56 4.05 5.63
N PHE A 52 5.23 5.19 5.81
CA PHE A 52 4.56 6.45 6.12
C PHE A 52 3.70 6.96 4.94
N ALA A 53 4.20 6.86 3.71
CA ALA A 53 3.45 7.18 2.50
C ALA A 53 2.18 6.32 2.38
N GLY A 54 2.28 5.02 2.67
CA GLY A 54 1.13 4.11 2.70
C GLY A 54 0.09 4.50 3.76
N ALA A 55 0.54 4.93 4.94
CA ALA A 55 -0.36 5.46 5.98
C ALA A 55 -1.07 6.73 5.51
N CYS A 56 -0.35 7.68 4.88
CA CYS A 56 -0.92 8.88 4.30
C CYS A 56 -1.95 8.59 3.19
N ALA A 57 -1.68 7.62 2.31
CA ALA A 57 -2.58 7.23 1.23
C ALA A 57 -3.91 6.66 1.74
N ARG A 58 -3.88 5.96 2.88
CA ARG A 58 -5.06 5.37 3.53
C ARG A 58 -5.77 6.33 4.51
N ARG A 59 -5.30 7.56 4.67
CA ARG A 59 -5.77 8.57 5.64
C ARG A 59 -7.15 9.19 5.31
N GLY A 60 -8.03 8.43 4.69
CA GLY A 60 -9.38 8.85 4.35
C GLY A 60 -10.41 7.93 4.99
N THR A 61 -11.60 8.46 5.25
CA THR A 61 -12.77 7.60 5.46
C THR A 61 -13.14 6.97 4.13
N PHE A 62 -13.43 5.67 4.13
CA PHE A 62 -13.98 5.01 2.95
C PHE A 62 -15.24 5.75 2.47
N LYS A 63 -15.25 6.17 1.21
CA LYS A 63 -16.41 6.74 0.53
C LYS A 63 -16.88 5.70 -0.49
N GLN A 64 -18.01 5.07 -0.20
CA GLN A 64 -18.65 4.18 -1.17
C GLN A 64 -18.96 4.98 -2.44
N SER A 65 -18.57 4.44 -3.59
CA SER A 65 -19.07 4.95 -4.86
C SER A 65 -20.58 4.72 -4.94
N PRO A 66 -21.30 5.50 -5.77
CA PRO A 66 -22.65 5.11 -6.16
C PRO A 66 -22.66 3.66 -6.66
N PRO A 67 -23.72 2.88 -6.36
CA PRO A 67 -23.82 1.50 -6.83
C PRO A 67 -23.81 1.50 -8.35
N LYS A 68 -22.90 0.72 -8.94
CA LYS A 68 -22.89 0.50 -10.39
C LYS A 68 -23.92 -0.56 -10.74
N SER A 69 -24.87 -0.20 -11.60
CA SER A 69 -25.76 -1.14 -12.26
C SER A 69 -24.98 -1.80 -13.39
N TRP A 70 -24.55 -3.04 -13.23
CA TRP A 70 -23.97 -3.82 -14.32
C TRP A 70 -25.11 -4.49 -15.10
N GLY A 71 -25.77 -3.71 -15.96
CA GLY A 71 -26.89 -4.14 -16.79
C GLY A 71 -26.57 -4.05 -18.29
N PRO A 72 -27.34 -4.72 -19.17
CA PRO A 72 -27.11 -4.74 -20.61
C PRO A 72 -27.24 -3.37 -21.32
N SER A 73 -27.66 -2.33 -20.61
CA SER A 73 -27.74 -0.94 -21.08
C SER A 73 -26.39 -0.24 -21.23
N ASP A 74 -25.30 -0.82 -20.71
CA ASP A 74 -23.95 -0.21 -20.75
C ASP A 74 -23.16 -0.61 -22.02
N LEU A 75 -23.79 -1.36 -22.94
CA LEU A 75 -23.19 -1.92 -24.15
C LEU A 75 -23.77 -1.38 -25.47
N TYR A 76 -24.63 -0.36 -25.43
CA TYR A 76 -25.17 0.33 -26.60
C TYR A 76 -24.98 1.84 -26.52
#